data_AF-A0A327SFJ3-F1
#
_entry.id   AF-A0A327SFJ3-F1
#
_cell.length_a   1.000
_cell.length_b   1.000
_cell.length_c   1.000
_cell.angle_alpha   90.00
_cell.angle_beta   90.00
_cell.angle_gamma   90.00
#
_symmetry.space_group_name_H-M   'P 1'
#
loop_
_entity.id
_entity.type
_entity.pdbx_description
1 polymer ?
#
loop_
_entity_poly.entity_id
_entity_poly.type
_entity_poly.pdbx_seq_one_letter_code
_entity_poly.pdbx_strand_id
1 'polypeptide(L)' 'MLGQVPKLERFFRIILENYLGSLQRRIILNNVLDAEQRYLDFLKHYPQIADKVPNYLIASYLGITAEFLSRIRKKIEAS' A
#
# COMPACT_ATOMS: atom_id res chain seq x y z
N MET A 1 -5.00 27.66 -15.37
CA MET A 1 -3.56 27.41 -15.17
C MET A 1 -3.07 26.13 -15.85
N LEU A 2 -3.66 24.94 -15.62
CA LEU A 2 -3.18 23.70 -16.27
C LEU A 2 -3.39 23.65 -17.80
N GLY A 3 -4.50 24.20 -18.31
CA GLY A 3 -4.75 24.27 -19.76
C GLY A 3 -3.80 25.21 -20.55
N GLN A 4 -3.00 26.02 -19.86
CA GLN A 4 -2.02 26.91 -20.51
C GLN A 4 -0.69 26.20 -20.77
N VAL A 5 -0.43 25.07 -20.10
CA VAL A 5 0.78 24.27 -20.29
C VAL A 5 0.40 22.79 -20.44
N PRO A 6 0.03 22.33 -21.66
CA PRO A 6 -0.49 20.98 -21.90
C PRO A 6 0.44 19.86 -21.42
N LYS A 7 1.77 20.07 -21.46
CA LYS A 7 2.75 19.10 -20.94
C LYS A 7 2.63 18.90 -19.43
N LEU A 8 2.37 19.97 -18.69
CA LEU A 8 2.21 19.92 -17.23
C LEU A 8 0.88 19.23 -16.86
N GLU A 9 -0.17 19.52 -17.62
CA GLU A 9 -1.47 18.85 -17.48
C GLU A 9 -1.34 17.34 -17.70
N ARG A 10 -0.71 16.90 -18.79
CA ARG A 10 -0.41 15.48 -19.04
C ARG A 10 0.43 14.84 -17.93
N PHE A 11 1.45 15.53 -17.44
CA PHE A 11 2.31 15.03 -16.35
C PHE A 11 1.49 14.73 -15.09
N PHE A 12 0.68 15.69 -14.63
CA PHE A 12 -0.17 15.48 -13.46
C PHE A 12 -1.27 14.46 -13.70
N ARG A 13 -1.82 14.41 -14.92
CA ARG A 13 -2.83 13.41 -15.30
C ARG A 13 -2.30 11.99 -15.11
N ILE A 14 -1.11 11.70 -15.64
CA ILE A 14 -0.48 10.36 -15.51
C ILE A 14 -0.22 10.02 -14.04
N ILE A 15 0.26 10.98 -13.23
CA ILE A 15 0.49 10.75 -11.80
C ILE A 15 -0.83 10.43 -11.10
N LEU A 16 -1.89 11.20 -11.37
CA LEU A 16 -3.19 11.03 -10.76
C LEU A 16 -3.84 9.71 -11.17
N GLU A 17 -3.78 9.34 -12.44
CA GLU A 17 -4.30 8.07 -12.95
C GLU A 17 -3.62 6.87 -12.26
N ASN A 18 -2.30 6.88 -12.15
CA ASN A 18 -1.55 5.83 -11.46
C ASN A 18 -1.88 5.76 -9.96
N TYR A 19 -2.02 6.92 -9.32
CA TYR A 19 -2.42 7.00 -7.92
C TYR A 19 -3.83 6.45 -7.69
N LEU A 20 -4.79 6.84 -8.52
CA LEU A 20 -6.17 6.35 -8.47
C LEU A 20 -6.23 4.84 -8.70
N GLY A 21 -5.50 4.32 -9.68
CA GLY A 21 -5.42 2.87 -9.92
C GLY A 21 -4.85 2.12 -8.70
N SER A 22 -3.82 2.67 -8.05
CA SER A 22 -3.22 2.10 -6.85
C SER A 22 -4.19 2.12 -5.66
N LEU A 23 -4.92 3.23 -5.46
CA LEU A 23 -5.95 3.34 -4.44
C LEU A 23 -7.09 2.36 -4.66
N GLN A 24 -7.60 2.25 -5.89
CA GLN A 24 -8.69 1.33 -6.22
C GLN A 24 -8.29 -0.12 -5.97
N ARG A 25 -7.06 -0.50 -6.39
CA ARG A 25 -6.49 -1.82 -6.06
C ARG A 25 -6.48 -2.05 -4.56
N ARG A 26 -5.95 -1.12 -3.76
CA ARG A 26 -5.91 -1.24 -2.29
C ARG A 26 -7.30 -1.41 -1.68
N ILE A 27 -8.30 -0.66 -2.15
CA ILE A 27 -9.69 -0.78 -1.70
C ILE A 27 -10.21 -2.20 -1.99
N ILE A 28 -10.01 -2.72 -3.20
CA ILE A 28 -10.45 -4.07 -3.57
C ILE A 28 -9.78 -5.12 -2.68
N LEU A 29 -8.45 -5.05 -2.52
CA LEU A 29 -7.70 -5.98 -1.68
C LEU A 29 -8.14 -5.94 -0.22
N ASN A 30 -8.46 -4.76 0.32
CA ASN A 30 -9.00 -4.61 1.67
C ASN A 30 -10.36 -5.30 1.87
N ASN A 31 -11.16 -5.47 0.81
CA ASN A 31 -12.46 -6.13 0.89
C ASN A 31 -12.38 -7.65 0.66
N VAL A 32 -11.41 -8.10 -0.14
CA VAL A 32 -11.35 -9.50 -0.60
C VAL A 32 -10.32 -10.33 0.16
N LEU A 33 -9.23 -9.73 0.64
CA LEU A 33 -8.14 -10.44 1.29
C LEU A 33 -8.19 -10.32 2.82
N ASP A 34 -7.75 -11.38 3.50
CA ASP A 34 -7.52 -11.33 4.94
C ASP A 34 -6.27 -10.48 5.28
N ALA A 35 -6.03 -10.24 6.57
CA ALA A 35 -4.91 -9.40 7.00
C ALA A 35 -3.52 -9.98 6.69
N GLU A 36 -3.35 -11.30 6.70
CA GLU A 36 -2.07 -11.95 6.38
C GLU A 36 -1.77 -11.81 4.89
N GLN A 37 -2.76 -12.09 4.05
CA GLN A 37 -2.68 -11.93 2.61
C GLN A 37 -2.41 -10.47 2.21
N ARG A 38 -3.04 -9.50 2.87
CA ARG A 38 -2.76 -8.07 2.64
C ARG A 38 -1.34 -7.69 3.03
N TYR A 39 -0.80 -8.27 4.11
CA TYR A 39 0.60 -8.05 4.48
C TYR A 39 1.58 -8.66 3.46
N LEU A 40 1.31 -9.87 2.97
CA LEU A 40 2.12 -10.51 1.92
C LEU A 40 2.09 -9.71 0.61
N ASP A 41 0.90 -9.23 0.21
CA ASP A 41 0.75 -8.35 -0.96
C ASP A 41 1.55 -7.04 -0.79
N PHE A 42 1.53 -6.46 0.41
CA PHE A 42 2.32 -5.28 0.75
C PHE A 42 3.83 -5.55 0.63
N LEU A 43 4.32 -6.66 1.16
CA LEU A 43 5.75 -7.04 1.05
C LEU A 43 6.18 -7.23 -0.41
N LYS A 44 5.30 -7.80 -1.24
CA LYS A 44 5.58 -8.02 -2.66
C LYS A 44 5.65 -6.71 -3.45
N HIS A 45 4.74 -5.77 -3.20
CA HIS A 45 4.65 -4.52 -3.95
C HIS A 45 5.56 -3.41 -3.40
N TYR A 46 5.86 -3.43 -2.11
CA TYR A 46 6.61 -2.38 -1.41
C TYR A 46 7.77 -2.92 -0.54
N PRO A 47 8.64 -3.80 -1.07
CA PRO A 47 9.69 -4.44 -0.27
C PRO A 47 10.62 -3.42 0.38
N GLN A 48 11.03 -2.39 -0.36
CA GLN A 48 11.92 -1.34 0.15
C GLN A 48 11.30 -0.47 1.25
N ILE A 49 9.97 -0.39 1.30
CA ILE A 49 9.25 0.39 2.32
C ILE A 49 9.11 -0.43 3.59
N ALA A 50 8.86 -1.74 3.45
CA ALA A 50 8.70 -2.65 4.59
C ALA A 50 9.89 -2.63 5.56
N ASP A 51 11.10 -2.45 5.02
CA ASP A 51 12.35 -2.42 5.82
C ASP A 51 12.66 -1.05 6.44
N LYS A 52 12.08 0.03 5.90
CA LYS A 52 12.43 1.41 6.27
C LYS A 52 11.40 2.09 7.17
N VAL A 53 10.22 1.50 7.31
CA VAL A 53 9.08 2.15 7.95
C VAL A 53 8.70 1.42 9.25
N PRO A 54 8.44 2.17 10.34
CA PRO A 54 7.94 1.61 11.59
C PRO A 54 6.71 0.73 11.42
N ASN A 55 6.65 -0.36 12.20
CA ASN A 55 5.59 -1.37 12.10
C ASN A 55 4.18 -0.81 12.30
N TYR A 56 4.01 0.22 13.14
CA TYR A 56 2.69 0.83 13.39
C TYR A 56 2.13 1.56 12.15
N LEU A 57 3.00 2.13 11.30
CA LEU A 57 2.57 2.77 10.05
C LEU A 57 2.14 1.73 9.03
N ILE A 58 2.86 0.60 8.96
CA ILE A 58 2.46 -0.53 8.13
C ILE A 58 1.11 -1.08 8.60
N ALA A 59 0.91 -1.23 9.92
CA ALA A 59 -0.35 -1.68 10.49
C ALA A 59 -1.51 -0.73 10.15
N SER A 60 -1.29 0.59 10.29
CA SER A 60 -2.24 1.63 9.90
C SER A 60 -2.59 1.57 8.40
N TYR A 61 -1.58 1.37 7.53
CA TYR A 61 -1.79 1.18 6.10
C TYR A 61 -2.66 -0.06 5.79
N LEU A 62 -2.43 -1.16 6.51
CA LEU A 62 -3.19 -2.40 6.37
C LEU A 62 -4.55 -2.38 7.10
N GLY A 63 -4.87 -1.32 7.85
CA GLY A 63 -6.13 -1.23 8.60
C GLY A 63 -6.23 -2.27 9.72
N ILE A 64 -5.11 -2.57 10.38
CA ILE A 64 -5.04 -3.49 11.52
C ILE A 64 -4.23 -2.88 12.67
N THR A 65 -4.28 -3.48 13.85
CA THR A 65 -3.47 -3.02 14.98
C THR A 65 -2.00 -3.48 14.85
N ALA A 66 -1.09 -2.72 15.46
CA ALA A 66 0.34 -3.03 15.42
C ALA A 66 0.66 -4.38 16.10
N GLU A 67 -0.08 -4.75 17.14
CA GLU A 67 0.04 -6.04 17.83
C GLU A 67 -0.42 -7.19 16.95
N PHE A 68 -1.48 -7.00 16.16
CA PHE A 68 -1.93 -8.01 15.22
C PHE A 68 -0.91 -8.21 14.09
N LEU A 69 -0.39 -7.12 13.52
CA LEU A 69 0.68 -7.21 12.52
C LEU A 69 1.93 -7.89 13.08
N SER A 70 2.32 -7.60 14.32
CA SER A 70 3.45 -8.25 14.98
C SER A 70 3.27 -9.77 15.09
N ARG A 71 2.05 -10.24 15.38
CA ARG A 71 1.73 -11.68 15.40
C ARG A 71 1.84 -12.31 14.01
N ILE A 72 1.35 -11.64 12.97
CA ILE A 72 1.45 -12.10 11.58
C ILE A 72 2.92 -12.25 11.16
N ARG A 73 3.77 -11.26 11.46
CA ARG A 73 5.20 -11.29 11.14
C ARG A 73 5.89 -12.49 11.77
N LYS A 74 5.67 -12.71 13.07
CA LYS A 74 6.25 -13.87 13.79
C LYS A 74 5.82 -15.20 13.19
N LYS A 75 4.56 -15.32 12.75
CA LYS A 75 4.04 -16.54 12.11
C LYS A 75 4.75 -16.82 10.78
N ILE A 76 4.96 -15.77 9.97
CA ILE A 76 5.65 -15.87 8.68
C ILE A 76 7.14 -16.19 8.88
N GLU A 77 7.82 -15.58 9.85
CA GLU A 77 9.24 -15.84 10.14
C GLU A 77 9.48 -17.26 10.69
N ALA A 78 8.48 -17.87 11.33
CA ALA A 78 8.56 -19.22 11.86
C ALA A 78 8.20 -20.33 10.85
N SER A 79 7.75 -19.95 9.63
CA SER A 79 7.36 -20.86 8.55
C SER A 79 8.46 -20.97 7.50
#